data_AF-A0A6P4ZH30-F1
#
_entry.id   AF-A0A6P4ZH30-F1
#
_cell.length_a   1.000
_cell.length_b   1.000
_cell.length_c   1.000
_cell.angle_alpha   90.00
_cell.angle_beta   90.00
_cell.angle_gamma   90.00
#
_symmetry.space_group_name_H-M   'P 1'
#
loop_
_entity.id
_entity.type
_entity.pdbx_description
1 polymer ?
#
loop_
_entity_poly.entity_id
_entity_poly.type
_entity_poly.pdbx_seq_one_letter_code
_entity_poly.pdbx_strand_id
1 'polypeptide(L)'
;MKEFLNLKVLSLACVLVLKMCVAVPVLTSYGRDTERFTRGVSAADSGVVRIRQLYCRGNGFHLRIDANGTVAGTREDNHPDSIMELFPVVDASLSPFHRPYSGEVRIMGLNTRFHLCINNNTGQLYSSEVSGPECVFQETLEENGYNTYSTNTLPDSDSTVQRLYLALGRRGRPRRFNITVDTVTTAEPDTDSGPSLTQKHNHTRSTMLLRRLLGRRWKLALAGGVIVIVIILIGADVFGERDAKTALHRREESAKDSKHIRGMKELDDVPPADRRREDLFYVPPEPRLGQLFHMTDKNDTKFTFRQNPNWRNSTCPRSLQRKAFLSEEFGPIFRPDTQMVINSKLFNVDEYWRMKPWATPFGYNYKDNITYEEVRDVLNMFPADDTIFNFKGRSRPQCITCAVIGNGGMLNGSKNGEEIDRHNYIFRVNHALTKGFEEDVGSRTTHYVFYDRSLVGVKADDYPISKDITYIFVPCRKADFSYLKSIAERKNKFAVPPENVRIIHPDWMRYIHYVWMRVKSFRPTTGGIMVMAALNSCDKLSLYGLGYNTKYSHYYYDKKYKAFKPVLGSHDHRKEIKLWDSLDREGITYWYRRDVF
;
A
#
# COMPACT_ATOMS: atom_id res chain seq x y z
N MET A 1 -2.90 -71.93 5.78
CA MET A 1 -2.94 -71.34 7.14
C MET A 1 -1.61 -70.66 7.47
N LYS A 2 -1.38 -69.43 6.99
CA LYS A 2 -0.39 -68.46 7.51
C LYS A 2 -0.51 -67.06 6.89
N GLU A 3 -1.69 -66.68 6.40
CA GLU A 3 -1.95 -65.34 5.82
C GLU A 3 -3.16 -64.62 6.41
N PHE A 4 -3.79 -65.17 7.46
CA PHE A 4 -4.98 -64.59 8.09
C PHE A 4 -4.71 -63.84 9.42
N LEU A 5 -3.45 -63.56 9.77
CA LEU A 5 -3.08 -62.92 11.05
C LEU A 5 -2.44 -61.53 10.95
N ASN A 6 -2.24 -60.96 9.76
CA ASN A 6 -1.66 -59.61 9.62
C ASN A 6 -2.64 -58.51 9.19
N LEU A 7 -3.92 -58.83 8.96
CA LEU A 7 -4.95 -57.84 8.65
C LEU A 7 -5.73 -57.33 9.87
N LYS A 8 -5.55 -57.92 11.06
CA LYS A 8 -6.25 -57.52 12.30
C LYS A 8 -5.50 -56.51 13.16
N VAL A 9 -4.23 -56.19 12.86
CA VAL A 9 -3.45 -55.20 13.61
C VAL A 9 -3.52 -53.79 12.99
N LEU A 10 -3.78 -53.67 11.68
CA LEU A 10 -3.98 -52.36 11.04
C LEU A 10 -5.42 -51.80 11.19
N SER A 11 -6.41 -52.61 11.54
CA SER A 11 -7.79 -52.16 11.73
C SER A 11 -8.08 -51.56 13.11
N LEU A 12 -7.22 -51.77 14.12
CA LEU A 12 -7.42 -51.20 15.47
C LEU A 12 -6.80 -49.79 15.62
N ALA A 13 -5.81 -49.43 14.81
CA ALA A 13 -5.17 -48.12 14.86
C ALA A 13 -6.00 -47.00 14.21
N CYS A 14 -6.87 -47.33 13.23
CA CYS A 14 -7.73 -46.34 12.56
C CYS A 14 -9.01 -45.96 13.33
N VAL A 15 -9.40 -46.72 14.37
CA VAL A 15 -10.65 -46.46 15.13
C VAL A 15 -10.42 -45.54 16.34
N LEU A 16 -9.17 -45.33 16.77
CA LEU A 16 -8.84 -44.43 17.87
C LEU A 16 -8.61 -42.97 17.46
N VAL A 17 -8.48 -42.68 16.15
CA VAL A 17 -8.22 -41.31 15.65
C VAL A 17 -9.50 -40.60 15.18
N LEU A 18 -10.63 -41.29 15.07
CA LEU A 18 -11.88 -40.75 14.48
C LEU A 18 -13.06 -40.59 15.47
N LYS A 19 -12.82 -40.68 16.79
CA LYS A 19 -13.89 -40.58 17.81
C LYS A 19 -13.79 -39.41 18.79
N MET A 20 -13.06 -38.34 18.44
CA MET A 20 -13.17 -37.06 19.15
C MET A 20 -13.49 -35.93 18.17
N CYS A 21 -14.69 -36.01 17.62
CA CYS A 21 -15.39 -34.88 17.04
C CYS A 21 -16.50 -34.48 18.03
N VAL A 22 -16.58 -33.17 18.32
CA VAL A 22 -17.80 -32.43 18.73
C VAL A 22 -18.24 -32.52 20.21
N ALA A 23 -17.86 -31.52 20.99
CA ALA A 23 -18.79 -30.60 21.67
C ALA A 23 -18.03 -29.35 22.20
N VAL A 24 -18.56 -28.17 21.89
CA VAL A 24 -18.07 -26.83 22.27
C VAL A 24 -18.64 -26.46 23.66
N PRO A 25 -17.91 -25.72 24.53
CA PRO A 25 -18.08 -24.25 24.66
C PRO A 25 -16.70 -23.54 24.63
N VAL A 26 -16.51 -22.50 23.83
CA VAL A 26 -16.74 -21.08 24.18
C VAL A 26 -16.11 -20.70 25.53
N LEU A 27 -15.19 -19.72 25.44
CA LEU A 27 -14.55 -18.90 26.47
C LEU A 27 -13.22 -19.38 27.09
N THR A 28 -12.25 -18.48 26.93
CA THR A 28 -11.04 -18.23 27.74
C THR A 28 -9.90 -19.23 27.68
N SER A 29 -8.97 -18.98 26.76
CA SER A 29 -7.52 -19.04 27.03
C SER A 29 -6.81 -17.93 26.25
N TYR A 30 -7.31 -16.71 26.39
CA TYR A 30 -6.52 -15.50 26.30
C TYR A 30 -5.77 -15.43 27.63
N GLY A 31 -4.55 -15.96 27.71
CA GLY A 31 -3.84 -16.04 28.98
C GLY A 31 -2.79 -17.15 29.03
N ARG A 32 -1.70 -16.94 28.29
CA ARG A 32 -0.30 -17.28 28.65
C ARG A 32 0.57 -17.13 27.41
N ASP A 33 0.85 -15.88 27.08
CA ASP A 33 2.14 -15.44 26.52
C ASP A 33 2.42 -13.99 26.97
N THR A 34 1.96 -13.65 28.18
CA THR A 34 2.35 -12.45 28.92
C THR A 34 3.64 -12.72 29.68
N GLU A 35 4.77 -12.74 28.97
CA GLU A 35 6.11 -12.41 29.50
C GLU A 35 7.17 -12.65 28.41
N ARG A 36 7.42 -11.62 27.58
CA ARG A 36 8.73 -11.19 27.02
C ARG A 36 8.54 -10.24 25.84
N PHE A 37 8.04 -9.04 26.12
CA PHE A 37 8.21 -7.86 25.25
C PHE A 37 9.07 -6.78 25.94
N THR A 38 10.10 -7.22 26.68
CA THR A 38 11.12 -6.36 27.31
C THR A 38 12.54 -6.85 27.04
N ARG A 39 12.81 -7.41 25.85
CA ARG A 39 14.18 -7.66 25.39
C ARG A 39 14.48 -6.86 24.14
N GLY A 40 15.59 -6.14 24.24
CA GLY A 40 15.97 -5.00 23.42
C GLY A 40 15.90 -5.28 21.92
N VAL A 41 15.28 -4.34 21.23
CA VAL A 41 15.38 -4.26 19.79
C VAL A 41 16.67 -3.48 19.49
N SER A 42 17.51 -4.11 18.66
CA SER A 42 18.80 -3.62 18.18
C SER A 42 18.72 -2.21 17.60
N ALA A 43 19.82 -1.46 17.69
CA ALA A 43 20.03 -0.15 17.04
C ALA A 43 19.80 -0.15 15.50
N ALA A 44 19.53 -1.30 14.89
CA ALA A 44 19.20 -1.44 13.47
C ALA A 44 17.73 -1.13 13.10
N ASP A 45 16.80 -1.06 14.07
CA ASP A 45 15.35 -0.83 13.80
C ASP A 45 14.89 0.62 14.06
N SER A 46 15.82 1.57 14.23
CA SER A 46 15.53 2.96 14.64
C SER A 46 14.81 3.83 13.59
N GLY A 47 14.42 3.26 12.45
CA GLY A 47 13.66 3.93 11.39
C GLY A 47 12.18 3.56 11.31
N VAL A 48 11.71 2.61 12.14
CA VAL A 48 10.37 2.01 12.03
C VAL A 48 9.40 2.64 13.05
N VAL A 49 8.16 2.89 12.62
CA VAL A 49 7.07 3.34 13.51
C VAL A 49 6.72 2.20 14.47
N ARG A 50 6.64 2.47 15.77
CA ARG A 50 6.40 1.46 16.80
C ARG A 50 5.07 1.71 17.51
N ILE A 51 4.16 0.73 17.47
CA ILE A 51 2.91 0.76 18.24
C ILE A 51 3.11 -0.04 19.53
N ARG A 52 2.93 0.61 20.67
CA ARG A 52 3.12 -0.01 22.00
C ARG A 52 2.43 0.77 23.10
N GLN A 53 2.20 0.12 24.24
CA GLN A 53 1.86 0.83 25.47
C GLN A 53 3.14 1.30 26.17
N LEU A 54 3.17 2.56 26.59
CA LEU A 54 4.30 3.11 27.34
C LEU A 54 4.10 2.87 28.83
N TYR A 55 4.72 1.79 29.33
CA TYR A 55 4.61 1.35 30.71
C TYR A 55 5.67 1.98 31.63
N CYS A 56 5.21 2.60 32.71
CA CYS A 56 6.07 3.14 33.76
C CYS A 56 6.27 2.09 34.86
N ARG A 57 7.42 1.41 34.86
CA ARG A 57 7.76 0.35 35.83
C ARG A 57 7.64 0.78 37.30
N GLY A 58 8.03 2.02 37.61
CA GLY A 58 8.11 2.50 38.99
C GLY A 58 6.76 2.63 39.71
N ASN A 59 5.65 2.77 38.98
CA ASN A 59 4.33 2.95 39.56
C ASN A 59 3.25 2.07 38.91
N GLY A 60 3.54 1.34 37.84
CA GLY A 60 2.66 0.39 37.18
C GLY A 60 1.55 1.01 36.33
N PHE A 61 1.77 2.23 35.82
CA PHE A 61 0.83 2.90 34.91
C PHE A 61 1.30 2.83 33.46
N HIS A 62 0.37 2.61 32.54
CA HIS A 62 0.52 2.90 31.12
C HIS A 62 0.13 4.35 30.84
N LEU A 63 0.91 5.05 30.03
CA LEU A 63 0.51 6.37 29.53
C LEU A 63 -0.81 6.26 28.75
N ARG A 64 -1.70 7.23 28.94
CA ARG A 64 -3.01 7.33 28.29
C ARG A 64 -3.28 8.77 27.87
N ILE A 65 -3.88 8.95 26.70
CA ILE A 65 -4.40 10.24 26.25
C ILE A 65 -5.89 10.08 25.96
N ASP A 66 -6.72 10.66 26.81
CA ASP A 66 -8.18 10.53 26.73
C ASP A 66 -8.76 11.26 25.51
N ALA A 67 -9.99 10.93 25.11
CA ALA A 67 -10.66 11.54 23.95
C ALA A 67 -10.83 13.07 24.05
N ASN A 68 -10.75 13.64 25.25
CA ASN A 68 -10.76 15.09 25.49
C ASN A 68 -9.35 15.72 25.53
N GLY A 69 -8.31 14.96 25.20
CA GLY A 69 -6.91 15.40 25.22
C GLY A 69 -6.22 15.33 26.59
N THR A 70 -6.86 14.80 27.63
CA THR A 70 -6.24 14.70 28.95
C THR A 70 -5.13 13.64 28.96
N VAL A 71 -3.92 14.02 29.36
CA VAL A 71 -2.79 13.09 29.55
C VAL A 71 -2.78 12.56 30.97
N ALA A 72 -2.89 11.24 31.13
CA ALA A 72 -2.88 10.57 32.42
C ALA A 72 -2.29 9.16 32.31
N GLY A 73 -2.24 8.44 33.41
CA GLY A 73 -1.87 7.04 33.49
C GLY A 73 -3.09 6.17 33.74
N THR A 74 -3.14 5.01 33.09
CA THR A 74 -4.10 3.93 33.40
C THR A 74 -3.37 2.67 33.88
N ARG A 75 -3.99 1.88 34.75
CA ARG A 75 -3.50 0.54 35.12
C ARG A 75 -4.11 -0.56 34.26
N GLU A 76 -5.11 -0.22 33.47
CA GLU A 76 -5.75 -1.15 32.55
C GLU A 76 -4.79 -1.46 31.40
N ASP A 77 -4.48 -2.74 31.26
CA ASP A 77 -3.67 -3.25 30.17
C ASP A 77 -4.48 -3.24 28.87
N ASN A 78 -3.84 -2.93 27.74
CA ASN A 78 -4.49 -2.75 26.44
C ASN A 78 -5.69 -1.77 26.38
N HIS A 79 -5.81 -0.81 27.32
CA HIS A 79 -6.84 0.24 27.22
C HIS A 79 -6.70 0.99 25.88
N PRO A 80 -7.77 1.20 25.09
CA PRO A 80 -7.67 1.78 23.74
C PRO A 80 -6.90 3.11 23.68
N ASP A 81 -7.16 4.01 24.64
CA ASP A 81 -6.48 5.31 24.76
C ASP A 81 -5.04 5.25 25.31
N SER A 82 -4.55 4.05 25.68
CA SER A 82 -3.18 3.84 26.20
C SER A 82 -2.22 3.25 25.17
N ILE A 83 -2.72 2.96 23.97
CA ILE A 83 -1.93 2.46 22.86
C ILE A 83 -1.30 3.67 22.15
N MET A 84 0.02 3.72 22.14
CA MET A 84 0.79 4.84 21.59
C MET A 84 1.51 4.43 20.31
N GLU A 85 1.54 5.35 19.37
CA GLU A 85 2.29 5.26 18.13
C GLU A 85 3.55 6.15 18.25
N LEU A 86 4.73 5.56 18.12
CA LEU A 86 6.02 6.23 18.27
C LEU A 86 6.75 6.30 16.93
N PHE A 87 7.03 7.50 16.45
CA PHE A 87 7.63 7.77 15.14
C PHE A 87 9.01 8.39 15.30
N PRO A 88 10.07 7.87 14.68
CA PRO A 88 11.37 8.53 14.69
C PRO A 88 11.30 9.86 13.93
N VAL A 89 11.95 10.90 14.45
CA VAL A 89 12.16 12.17 13.74
C VAL A 89 13.41 12.02 12.90
N VAL A 90 13.30 12.34 11.60
CA VAL A 90 14.40 12.22 10.65
C VAL A 90 14.72 13.61 10.14
N ASP A 91 15.91 14.11 10.45
CA ASP A 91 16.41 15.34 9.85
C ASP A 91 16.69 15.09 8.36
N ALA A 92 16.08 15.89 7.49
CA ALA A 92 16.22 15.79 6.04
C ALA A 92 17.54 16.40 5.52
N SER A 93 18.30 17.11 6.35
CA SER A 93 19.53 17.81 5.96
C SER A 93 20.81 16.97 6.05
N LEU A 94 20.79 15.84 6.77
CA LEU A 94 21.96 14.97 6.97
C LEU A 94 21.83 13.69 6.11
N SER A 95 22.45 13.80 4.93
CA SER A 95 22.48 12.86 3.79
C SER A 95 23.46 11.66 4.02
N PRO A 96 23.60 10.70 3.09
CA PRO A 96 23.56 9.25 3.31
C PRO A 96 24.93 8.63 3.67
N PHE A 97 25.90 9.43 4.13
CA PHE A 97 27.27 9.00 4.37
C PHE A 97 27.93 9.68 5.58
N HIS A 98 27.22 9.97 6.69
CA HIS A 98 27.83 9.89 8.04
C HIS A 98 26.80 10.14 9.17
N ARG A 99 26.76 9.14 10.06
CA ARG A 99 26.11 8.98 11.37
C ARG A 99 24.57 8.97 11.46
N PRO A 100 23.99 7.97 12.17
CA PRO A 100 22.59 7.57 12.05
C PRO A 100 21.74 8.18 13.18
N TYR A 101 20.48 8.51 12.87
CA TYR A 101 19.35 8.69 13.80
C TYR A 101 19.68 9.28 15.18
N SER A 102 19.37 10.57 15.37
CA SER A 102 19.51 11.32 16.63
C SER A 102 18.75 10.73 17.83
N GLY A 103 17.96 9.67 17.68
CA GLY A 103 17.14 9.08 18.75
C GLY A 103 15.88 9.88 19.07
N GLU A 104 15.56 10.90 18.28
CA GLU A 104 14.37 11.73 18.45
C GLU A 104 13.10 10.99 18.01
N VAL A 105 12.02 11.11 18.79
CA VAL A 105 10.73 10.47 18.53
C VAL A 105 9.56 11.42 18.79
N ARG A 106 8.48 11.23 18.04
CA ARG A 106 7.15 11.77 18.35
C ARG A 106 6.28 10.65 18.91
N ILE A 107 5.42 10.98 19.86
CA ILE A 107 4.52 10.02 20.53
C ILE A 107 3.09 10.52 20.32
N MET A 108 2.18 9.66 19.84
CA MET A 108 0.78 10.00 19.60
C MET A 108 -0.15 8.90 20.10
N GLY A 109 -1.32 9.26 20.63
CA GLY A 109 -2.37 8.30 20.97
C GLY A 109 -2.98 7.69 19.70
N LEU A 110 -2.97 6.36 19.58
CA LEU A 110 -3.46 5.69 18.37
C LEU A 110 -4.96 5.91 18.15
N ASN A 111 -5.75 5.80 19.23
CA ASN A 111 -7.20 5.96 19.21
C ASN A 111 -7.63 7.44 19.15
N THR A 112 -6.94 8.32 19.87
CA THR A 112 -7.35 9.72 20.05
C THR A 112 -6.68 10.70 19.09
N ARG A 113 -5.58 10.29 18.43
CA ARG A 113 -4.81 11.08 17.46
C ARG A 113 -4.20 12.37 18.00
N PHE A 114 -4.20 12.57 19.31
CA PHE A 114 -3.46 13.65 19.96
C PHE A 114 -1.98 13.29 20.11
N HIS A 115 -1.10 14.21 19.73
CA HIS A 115 0.32 14.17 20.03
C HIS A 115 0.58 14.46 21.50
N LEU A 116 1.49 13.71 22.11
CA LEU A 116 2.02 14.01 23.43
C LEU A 116 3.06 15.12 23.32
N CYS A 117 2.95 16.13 24.17
CA CYS A 117 3.85 17.26 24.19
C CYS A 117 4.23 17.62 25.64
N ILE A 118 5.36 18.30 25.81
CA ILE A 118 5.83 18.79 27.09
C ILE A 118 6.13 20.28 26.99
N ASN A 119 5.54 21.08 27.86
CA ASN A 119 5.85 22.50 27.90
C ASN A 119 7.28 22.70 28.44
N ASN A 120 8.17 23.31 27.66
CA ASN A 120 9.58 23.41 28.01
C ASN A 120 9.85 24.30 29.23
N ASN A 121 8.95 25.24 29.54
CA ASN A 121 9.08 26.17 30.66
C ASN A 121 8.53 25.57 31.96
N THR A 122 7.38 24.90 31.89
CA THR A 122 6.68 24.38 33.08
C THR A 122 6.96 22.90 33.34
N GLY A 123 7.41 22.15 32.34
CA GLY A 123 7.55 20.69 32.37
C GLY A 123 6.22 19.94 32.43
N GLN A 124 5.11 20.61 32.16
CA GLN A 124 3.78 20.00 32.15
C GLN A 124 3.55 19.24 30.84
N LEU A 125 3.11 17.99 30.95
CA LEU A 125 2.65 17.23 29.79
C LEU A 125 1.25 17.71 29.38
N TYR A 126 1.07 17.88 28.08
CA TYR A 126 -0.21 18.17 27.47
C TYR A 126 -0.35 17.37 26.17
N SER A 127 -1.53 17.42 25.59
CA SER A 127 -1.76 16.82 24.28
C SER A 127 -2.19 17.89 23.28
N SER A 128 -1.86 17.67 22.00
CA SER A 128 -2.12 18.61 20.91
C SER A 128 -2.56 17.86 19.65
N GLU A 129 -3.52 18.40 18.93
CA GLU A 129 -3.93 17.85 17.61
C GLU A 129 -2.85 18.06 16.55
N VAL A 130 -1.97 19.06 16.74
CA VAL A 130 -0.88 19.39 15.82
C VAL A 130 0.46 19.18 16.50
N SER A 131 1.39 18.49 15.83
CA SER A 131 2.71 18.20 16.36
C SER A 131 3.66 19.39 16.22
N GLY A 132 4.00 20.03 17.35
CA GLY A 132 4.99 21.12 17.41
C GLY A 132 6.39 20.65 17.83
N PRO A 133 7.33 21.59 18.06
CA PRO A 133 8.66 21.30 18.61
C PRO A 133 8.63 20.70 20.02
N GLU A 134 7.68 21.14 20.85
CA GLU A 134 7.44 20.63 22.22
C GLU A 134 6.90 19.18 22.25
N CYS A 135 6.58 18.60 21.09
CA CYS A 135 6.06 17.23 20.95
C CYS A 135 7.12 16.24 20.45
N VAL A 136 8.40 16.65 20.44
CA VAL A 136 9.55 15.83 20.08
C VAL A 136 10.33 15.48 21.34
N PHE A 137 10.65 14.19 21.49
CA PHE A 137 11.39 13.66 22.61
C PHE A 137 12.66 12.96 22.14
N GLN A 138 13.77 13.19 22.81
CA GLN A 138 14.94 12.35 22.73
C GLN A 138 14.64 11.01 23.43
N GLU A 139 14.56 9.92 22.67
CA GLU A 139 14.55 8.56 23.19
C GLU A 139 15.99 8.12 23.50
N THR A 140 16.20 7.54 24.67
CA THR A 140 17.50 6.95 25.06
C THR A 140 17.26 5.60 25.70
N LEU A 141 17.99 4.58 25.26
CA LEU A 141 18.00 3.27 25.90
C LEU A 141 18.95 3.32 27.09
N GLU A 142 18.42 3.12 28.29
CA GLU A 142 19.19 3.12 29.53
C GLU A 142 19.84 1.75 29.76
N GLU A 143 20.88 1.71 30.60
CA GLU A 143 21.62 0.48 30.95
C GLU A 143 20.73 -0.62 31.54
N ASN A 144 19.61 -0.24 32.17
CA ASN A 144 18.63 -1.15 32.73
C ASN A 144 17.64 -1.74 31.69
N GLY A 145 17.82 -1.41 30.41
CA GLY A 145 17.00 -1.90 29.29
C GLY A 145 15.65 -1.18 29.11
N TYR A 146 15.40 -0.09 29.83
CA TYR A 146 14.23 0.77 29.64
C TYR A 146 14.57 2.00 28.80
N ASN A 147 13.57 2.53 28.11
CA ASN A 147 13.72 3.79 27.37
C ASN A 147 13.32 4.98 28.23
N THR A 148 14.10 6.05 28.19
CA THR A 148 13.71 7.38 28.66
C THR A 148 13.33 8.26 27.49
N TYR A 149 12.45 9.23 27.75
CA TYR A 149 12.00 10.22 26.78
C TYR A 149 12.21 11.60 27.39
N SER A 150 13.02 12.43 26.76
CA SER A 150 13.42 13.73 27.29
C SER A 150 13.31 14.87 26.28
N THR A 151 13.31 16.12 26.73
CA THR A 151 13.31 17.27 25.83
C THR A 151 14.63 17.39 25.05
N ASN A 152 14.53 17.93 23.84
CA ASN A 152 15.67 18.38 23.07
C ASN A 152 16.06 19.79 23.54
N THR A 153 17.16 19.93 24.28
CA THR A 153 17.64 21.25 24.71
C THR A 153 18.61 21.84 23.68
N LEU A 154 18.29 23.02 23.16
CA LEU A 154 19.27 23.94 22.56
C LEU A 154 19.86 24.83 23.68
N PRO A 155 21.18 25.02 23.75
CA PRO A 155 21.78 25.93 24.72
C PRO A 155 21.55 27.39 24.32
N ASP A 156 21.09 28.20 25.28
CA ASP A 156 21.61 29.56 25.41
C ASP A 156 22.81 29.47 26.38
N SER A 157 23.83 30.26 26.10
CA SER A 157 25.16 30.20 26.71
C SER A 157 25.13 30.31 28.24
N ASP A 158 25.02 29.18 28.96
CA ASP A 158 25.63 29.05 30.28
C ASP A 158 25.75 27.58 30.73
N SER A 159 26.77 27.34 31.54
CA SER A 159 27.45 26.07 31.81
C SER A 159 26.68 24.91 32.49
N THR A 160 25.33 24.90 32.52
CA THR A 160 24.54 23.75 32.99
C THR A 160 23.22 23.60 32.21
N VAL A 161 22.89 22.40 31.72
CA VAL A 161 21.66 22.16 30.93
C VAL A 161 20.65 21.36 31.75
N GLN A 162 19.47 21.91 32.02
CA GLN A 162 18.36 21.16 32.61
C GLN A 162 17.56 20.41 31.53
N ARG A 163 17.50 19.07 31.64
CA ARG A 163 16.73 18.22 30.72
C ARG A 163 15.45 17.75 31.38
N LEU A 164 14.31 17.95 30.73
CA LEU A 164 13.00 17.49 31.21
C LEU A 164 12.69 16.10 30.67
N TYR A 165 12.01 15.28 31.47
CA TYR A 165 11.68 13.89 31.13
C TYR A 165 10.19 13.60 31.26
N LEU A 166 9.71 12.70 30.41
CA LEU A 166 8.37 12.13 30.51
C LEU A 166 8.22 11.36 31.83
N ALA A 167 7.33 11.81 32.70
CA ALA A 167 7.11 11.17 34.00
C ALA A 167 5.66 11.20 34.46
N LEU A 168 5.22 10.07 35.03
CA LEU A 168 3.95 9.96 35.76
C LEU A 168 4.24 9.85 37.27
N GLY A 169 3.43 10.51 38.09
CA GLY A 169 3.46 10.41 39.55
C GLY A 169 2.80 9.13 40.07
N ARG A 170 2.82 8.93 41.40
CA ARG A 170 2.24 7.73 42.04
C ARG A 170 0.74 7.54 41.82
N ARG A 171 0.03 8.61 41.45
CA ARG A 171 -1.42 8.61 41.15
C ARG A 171 -1.72 8.61 39.64
N GLY A 172 -0.72 8.34 38.79
CA GLY A 172 -0.89 8.33 37.33
C GLY A 172 -1.03 9.72 36.71
N ARG A 173 -0.89 10.81 37.47
CA ARG A 173 -0.90 12.17 36.89
C ARG A 173 0.48 12.53 36.33
N PRO A 174 0.57 13.28 35.22
CA PRO A 174 1.82 13.88 34.78
C PRO A 174 2.54 14.62 35.91
N ARG A 175 3.87 14.50 35.97
CA ARG A 175 4.70 15.27 36.90
C ARG A 175 5.91 15.84 36.17
N ARG A 176 6.37 17.00 36.63
CA ARG A 176 7.67 17.53 36.22
C ARG A 176 8.78 16.64 36.76
N PHE A 177 9.73 16.28 35.91
CA PHE A 177 10.95 15.58 36.30
C PHE A 177 12.10 16.11 35.43
N ASN A 178 13.14 16.65 36.07
CA ASN A 178 14.32 17.19 35.41
C ASN A 178 15.61 16.63 36.01
N ILE A 179 16.66 16.60 35.19
CA ILE A 179 18.04 16.26 35.61
C ILE A 179 18.96 17.35 35.05
N THR A 180 19.89 17.85 35.86
CA THR A 180 20.94 18.79 35.43
C THR A 180 22.11 18.02 34.84
N VAL A 181 22.57 18.42 33.65
CA VAL A 181 23.68 17.79 32.92
C VAL A 181 24.77 18.84 32.64
N ASP A 182 26.03 18.51 32.97
CA ASP A 182 27.20 19.36 32.72
C ASP A 182 27.76 19.11 31.29
N THR A 183 28.11 20.16 30.55
CA THR A 183 28.65 20.05 29.18
C THR A 183 30.19 19.99 29.17
N VAL A 184 30.77 18.88 28.72
CA VAL A 184 32.22 18.74 28.52
C VAL A 184 32.61 19.27 27.12
N THR A 185 33.51 20.24 27.05
CA THR A 185 34.06 20.82 25.81
C THR A 185 35.07 19.88 25.15
N THR A 186 34.79 19.41 23.93
CA THR A 186 35.77 18.72 23.07
C THR A 186 36.38 19.72 22.08
N ALA A 187 37.67 20.05 22.25
CA ALA A 187 38.44 20.84 21.29
C ALA A 187 38.86 19.97 20.07
N GLU A 188 38.79 20.55 18.87
CA GLU A 188 39.27 19.95 17.62
C GLU A 188 40.82 19.92 17.56
N PRO A 189 41.45 18.96 16.84
CA PRO A 189 42.90 18.93 16.66
C PRO A 189 43.33 19.70 15.39
N ASP A 190 44.19 20.70 15.56
CA ASP A 190 44.91 21.39 14.48
C ASP A 190 45.98 20.51 13.84
N THR A 191 46.07 20.59 12.51
CA THR A 191 47.20 20.10 11.70
C THR A 191 48.19 21.22 11.44
N ASP A 192 49.47 21.04 11.83
CA ASP A 192 50.69 21.14 11.01
C ASP A 192 51.95 21.44 11.87
N SER A 193 53.11 21.01 11.37
CA SER A 193 54.51 21.14 11.83
C SER A 193 55.08 20.05 12.76
N GLY A 194 55.91 19.17 12.19
CA GLY A 194 56.99 18.49 12.93
C GLY A 194 58.28 19.35 12.95
N PRO A 195 59.45 18.87 13.40
CA PRO A 195 59.79 17.60 14.07
C PRO A 195 60.61 17.79 15.39
N SER A 196 60.78 16.74 16.20
CA SER A 196 62.08 16.44 16.86
C SER A 196 62.08 15.08 17.58
N LEU A 197 63.14 14.32 17.35
CA LEU A 197 63.51 13.13 18.13
C LEU A 197 64.10 13.55 19.48
N THR A 198 63.82 12.79 20.54
CA THR A 198 64.86 12.24 21.45
C THR A 198 64.32 11.14 22.37
N GLN A 199 64.81 9.93 22.10
CA GLN A 199 65.17 8.78 22.95
C GLN A 199 65.09 8.94 24.50
N LYS A 200 64.45 8.00 25.22
CA LYS A 200 65.11 6.85 25.92
C LYS A 200 64.16 6.05 26.85
N HIS A 201 64.46 4.75 26.90
CA HIS A 201 63.92 3.62 27.67
C HIS A 201 63.58 3.84 29.15
N ASN A 202 62.56 3.10 29.64
CA ASN A 202 62.81 1.93 30.52
C ASN A 202 61.62 0.97 30.67
N HIS A 203 61.98 -0.27 30.99
CA HIS A 203 61.25 -1.52 30.80
C HIS A 203 61.17 -2.23 32.15
N THR A 204 59.97 -2.68 32.57
CA THR A 204 59.75 -3.81 33.52
C THR A 204 58.27 -4.20 33.43
N ARG A 205 57.87 -5.23 32.67
CA ARG A 205 57.96 -6.69 32.88
C ARG A 205 57.05 -7.21 34.00
N SER A 206 55.93 -7.81 33.59
CA SER A 206 55.41 -9.06 34.18
C SER A 206 54.50 -9.77 33.18
N THR A 207 55.11 -10.74 32.49
CA THR A 207 54.44 -11.80 31.73
C THR A 207 54.30 -13.02 32.63
N MET A 208 53.09 -13.52 32.84
CA MET A 208 52.80 -14.97 32.98
C MET A 208 51.30 -15.18 33.18
N LEU A 209 50.57 -15.54 32.13
CA LEU A 209 49.54 -16.59 32.14
C LEU A 209 48.94 -16.75 30.73
N LEU A 210 49.73 -17.38 29.86
CA LEU A 210 49.28 -17.93 28.60
C LEU A 210 49.79 -19.37 28.54
N ARG A 211 49.04 -20.30 29.14
CA ARG A 211 49.15 -21.76 28.95
C ARG A 211 48.03 -22.44 29.76
N ARG A 212 47.15 -23.17 29.08
CA ARG A 212 45.85 -23.74 29.48
C ARG A 212 44.70 -22.86 28.95
N LEU A 213 44.33 -22.92 27.68
CA LEU A 213 43.38 -23.94 27.18
C LEU A 213 43.28 -23.88 25.63
N LEU A 214 44.40 -24.06 24.93
CA LEU A 214 44.40 -24.47 23.52
C LEU A 214 44.74 -25.95 23.47
N GLY A 215 43.71 -26.78 23.30
CA GLY A 215 43.90 -28.23 23.21
C GLY A 215 42.60 -28.99 23.41
N ARG A 216 41.66 -28.91 22.47
CA ARG A 216 40.78 -30.00 22.02
C ARG A 216 39.72 -29.47 21.05
N ARG A 217 39.47 -30.26 20.00
CA ARG A 217 38.39 -30.17 18.99
C ARG A 217 38.73 -29.48 17.66
N TRP A 218 39.75 -30.01 16.99
CA TRP A 218 39.65 -30.33 15.57
C TRP A 218 39.15 -31.78 15.44
N LYS A 219 37.99 -31.98 14.82
CA LYS A 219 37.45 -33.22 14.20
C LYS A 219 35.92 -33.09 14.13
N LEU A 220 35.40 -32.37 13.13
CA LEU A 220 34.02 -32.49 12.61
C LEU A 220 33.78 -31.62 11.34
N ALA A 221 34.84 -31.22 10.63
CA ALA A 221 34.77 -30.39 9.42
C ALA A 221 35.04 -31.18 8.11
N LEU A 222 34.95 -32.52 8.10
CA LEU A 222 35.35 -33.34 6.94
C LEU A 222 34.29 -34.29 6.38
N ALA A 223 33.04 -34.25 6.87
CA ALA A 223 31.97 -35.11 6.35
C ALA A 223 30.88 -34.38 5.54
N GLY A 224 30.73 -33.05 5.69
CA GLY A 224 29.67 -32.28 5.03
C GLY A 224 30.04 -31.69 3.66
N GLY A 225 31.34 -31.50 3.38
CA GLY A 225 31.81 -30.81 2.17
C GLY A 225 31.93 -31.68 0.91
N VAL A 226 31.98 -33.01 1.07
CA VAL A 226 32.20 -33.94 -0.06
C VAL A 226 30.88 -34.30 -0.76
N ILE A 227 29.74 -34.18 -0.08
CA ILE A 227 28.42 -34.56 -0.62
C ILE A 227 27.86 -33.49 -1.57
N VAL A 228 28.24 -32.22 -1.42
CA VAL A 228 27.77 -31.12 -2.29
C VAL A 228 28.54 -31.07 -3.62
N ILE A 229 29.80 -31.53 -3.66
CA ILE A 229 30.62 -31.52 -4.87
C ILE A 229 30.27 -32.69 -5.81
N VAL A 230 29.80 -33.83 -5.26
CA VAL A 230 29.38 -34.98 -6.08
C VAL A 230 28.02 -34.75 -6.76
N ILE A 231 27.13 -33.93 -6.19
CA ILE A 231 25.85 -33.57 -6.82
C ILE A 231 26.03 -32.56 -7.97
N ILE A 232 27.04 -31.69 -7.88
CA ILE A 232 27.37 -30.73 -8.95
C ILE A 232 28.12 -31.41 -10.11
N LEU A 233 28.82 -32.51 -9.86
CA LEU A 233 29.58 -33.23 -10.90
C LEU A 233 28.80 -34.37 -11.60
N ILE A 234 27.64 -34.80 -11.07
CA ILE A 234 26.78 -35.81 -11.73
C ILE A 234 25.67 -35.16 -12.58
N GLY A 235 25.37 -33.87 -12.38
CA GLY A 235 24.39 -33.12 -13.17
C GLY A 235 24.92 -32.55 -14.51
N ALA A 236 26.22 -32.65 -14.77
CA ALA A 236 26.87 -32.03 -15.92
C ALA A 236 27.10 -32.98 -17.13
N ASP A 237 26.78 -34.27 -17.02
CA ASP A 237 27.10 -35.27 -18.06
C ASP A 237 25.88 -35.82 -18.85
N VAL A 238 24.72 -35.14 -18.83
CA VAL A 238 23.49 -35.63 -19.52
C VAL A 238 22.94 -34.71 -20.62
N PHE A 239 23.55 -33.56 -20.92
CA PHE A 239 23.13 -32.78 -22.09
C PHE A 239 24.30 -32.48 -23.02
N GLY A 240 24.39 -33.33 -24.05
CA GLY A 240 25.34 -33.26 -25.14
C GLY A 240 25.27 -31.95 -25.91
N GLU A 241 26.46 -31.42 -26.12
CA GLU A 241 26.80 -30.20 -26.83
C GLU A 241 26.75 -30.46 -28.35
N ARG A 242 25.63 -30.12 -29.00
CA ARG A 242 25.49 -29.89 -30.46
C ARG A 242 24.26 -29.00 -30.69
N ASP A 243 24.42 -28.02 -31.60
CA ASP A 243 23.37 -27.13 -32.16
C ASP A 243 23.11 -25.75 -31.51
N ALA A 244 24.16 -25.05 -31.07
CA ALA A 244 24.11 -23.60 -30.81
C ALA A 244 24.57 -22.70 -31.98
N LYS A 245 24.79 -23.24 -33.18
CA LYS A 245 25.27 -22.47 -34.37
C LYS A 245 24.30 -22.38 -35.55
N THR A 246 23.10 -22.95 -35.45
CA THR A 246 22.11 -22.91 -36.55
C THR A 246 20.89 -22.02 -36.26
N ALA A 247 20.83 -21.40 -35.07
CA ALA A 247 19.70 -20.56 -34.65
C ALA A 247 19.86 -19.05 -34.94
N LEU A 248 21.06 -18.58 -35.32
CA LEU A 248 21.29 -17.17 -35.64
C LEU A 248 21.02 -16.81 -37.11
N HIS A 249 21.02 -17.77 -38.04
CA HIS A 249 20.85 -17.48 -39.47
C HIS A 249 19.41 -17.57 -40.00
N ARG A 250 18.45 -18.03 -39.18
CA ARG A 250 17.03 -18.14 -39.59
C ARG A 250 16.15 -16.95 -39.15
N ARG A 251 16.77 -15.91 -38.56
CA ARG A 251 16.09 -14.69 -38.09
C ARG A 251 16.09 -13.53 -39.11
N GLU A 252 16.79 -13.67 -40.24
CA GLU A 252 16.89 -12.62 -41.26
C GLU A 252 16.06 -12.86 -42.53
N GLU A 253 15.49 -14.06 -42.74
CA GLU A 253 14.67 -14.35 -43.93
C GLU A 253 13.14 -14.27 -43.72
N SER A 254 12.64 -14.20 -42.48
CA SER A 254 11.19 -14.02 -42.23
C SER A 254 10.72 -12.57 -42.22
N ALA A 255 11.60 -11.61 -42.55
CA ALA A 255 11.29 -10.18 -42.59
C ALA A 255 10.91 -9.65 -43.99
N LYS A 256 10.79 -10.52 -45.01
CA LYS A 256 10.50 -10.08 -46.39
C LYS A 256 9.11 -10.42 -46.94
N ASP A 257 8.29 -11.25 -46.29
CA ASP A 257 6.96 -11.64 -46.80
C ASP A 257 5.78 -11.12 -45.97
N SER A 258 5.73 -9.81 -45.73
CA SER A 258 4.49 -9.14 -45.30
C SER A 258 4.42 -7.71 -45.83
N LYS A 259 4.43 -7.58 -47.16
CA LYS A 259 4.02 -6.35 -47.87
C LYS A 259 2.73 -6.61 -48.64
N HIS A 260 1.61 -6.84 -47.96
CA HIS A 260 0.27 -6.62 -48.53
C HIS A 260 -0.86 -6.60 -47.49
N ILE A 261 -0.89 -5.60 -46.59
CA ILE A 261 -2.15 -5.13 -45.99
C ILE A 261 -2.07 -3.60 -45.84
N ARG A 262 -2.61 -2.86 -46.82
CA ARG A 262 -2.90 -1.42 -46.70
C ARG A 262 -4.02 -1.25 -45.68
N GLY A 263 -3.84 -0.44 -44.64
CA GLY A 263 -4.98 0.05 -43.85
C GLY A 263 -4.82 0.36 -42.36
N MET A 264 -3.63 0.33 -41.76
CA MET A 264 -3.42 0.86 -40.39
C MET A 264 -2.33 1.92 -40.42
N LYS A 265 -2.74 3.20 -40.33
CA LYS A 265 -1.82 4.30 -40.01
C LYS A 265 -1.33 4.11 -38.58
N GLU A 266 -0.03 4.25 -38.39
CA GLU A 266 0.67 4.32 -37.11
C GLU A 266 0.02 5.36 -36.18
N LEU A 267 -0.03 5.01 -34.89
CA LEU A 267 -0.46 5.86 -33.78
C LEU A 267 0.65 6.87 -33.46
N ASP A 268 0.83 7.85 -34.34
CA ASP A 268 1.59 9.07 -34.05
C ASP A 268 0.72 10.04 -33.26
N ASP A 269 0.62 9.84 -31.94
CA ASP A 269 0.14 10.88 -31.02
C ASP A 269 0.69 10.64 -29.60
N VAL A 270 1.98 10.29 -29.51
CA VAL A 270 2.77 10.57 -28.30
C VAL A 270 3.38 11.96 -28.50
N PRO A 271 2.91 13.00 -27.78
CA PRO A 271 3.47 14.33 -27.95
C PRO A 271 4.97 14.34 -27.64
N PRO A 272 5.81 15.09 -28.39
CA PRO A 272 7.26 15.11 -28.21
C PRO A 272 7.63 15.41 -26.75
N ALA A 273 8.71 14.78 -26.28
CA ALA A 273 9.25 14.99 -24.95
C ALA A 273 9.82 16.41 -24.84
N ASP A 274 9.01 17.36 -24.36
CA ASP A 274 9.51 18.63 -23.82
C ASP A 274 10.25 18.33 -22.50
N ARG A 275 11.42 18.94 -22.31
CA ARG A 275 12.34 18.72 -21.17
C ARG A 275 11.78 19.18 -19.81
N ARG A 276 10.53 19.69 -19.77
CA ARG A 276 9.77 20.06 -18.56
C ARG A 276 8.86 18.95 -18.00
N ARG A 277 9.06 17.68 -18.37
CA ARG A 277 8.17 16.57 -18.00
C ARG A 277 8.45 15.85 -16.68
N GLU A 278 9.53 16.18 -15.96
CA GLU A 278 9.88 15.46 -14.72
C GLU A 278 8.82 15.63 -13.62
N ASP A 279 8.05 16.73 -13.64
CA ASP A 279 6.98 16.99 -12.66
C ASP A 279 5.66 16.25 -12.96
N LEU A 280 5.42 15.82 -14.21
CA LEU A 280 4.15 15.21 -14.63
C LEU A 280 4.01 13.74 -14.21
N PHE A 281 5.14 13.06 -14.02
CA PHE A 281 5.22 11.65 -13.62
C PHE A 281 5.97 11.51 -12.29
N TYR A 282 5.71 12.42 -11.36
CA TYR A 282 6.32 12.36 -10.06
C TYR A 282 5.98 11.05 -9.37
N VAL A 283 7.02 10.23 -9.21
CA VAL A 283 6.99 9.06 -8.34
C VAL A 283 7.80 9.45 -7.10
N PRO A 284 7.16 9.60 -5.93
CA PRO A 284 7.88 9.82 -4.71
C PRO A 284 8.84 8.63 -4.47
N PRO A 285 10.09 8.86 -4.06
CA PRO A 285 10.98 7.76 -3.70
C PRO A 285 10.40 7.00 -2.49
N GLU A 286 10.05 5.72 -2.64
CA GLU A 286 9.59 4.87 -1.53
C GLU A 286 10.74 4.61 -0.54
N PRO A 287 10.51 4.64 0.80
CA PRO A 287 9.37 3.97 1.48
C PRO A 287 8.49 4.84 2.40
N ARG A 288 8.56 6.18 2.38
CA ARG A 288 7.97 7.03 3.46
C ARG A 288 6.57 7.61 3.22
N LEU A 289 5.75 7.10 2.30
CA LEU A 289 4.42 7.72 2.09
C LEU A 289 3.43 7.50 3.24
N GLY A 290 3.58 6.43 4.03
CA GLY A 290 2.81 6.30 5.25
C GLY A 290 3.11 7.41 6.26
N GLN A 291 4.33 7.96 6.24
CA GLN A 291 4.74 9.11 7.06
C GLN A 291 4.36 10.47 6.43
N LEU A 292 4.32 10.57 5.09
CA LEU A 292 3.99 11.82 4.38
C LEU A 292 2.49 12.15 4.33
N PHE A 293 1.59 11.16 4.41
CA PHE A 293 0.14 11.45 4.39
C PHE A 293 -0.39 12.14 5.64
N HIS A 294 0.36 12.10 6.74
CA HIS A 294 0.09 12.88 7.95
C HIS A 294 0.76 14.26 7.93
N MET A 295 1.52 14.56 6.87
CA MET A 295 2.23 15.82 6.63
C MET A 295 1.88 16.42 5.26
N THR A 296 0.65 16.24 4.76
CA THR A 296 0.20 17.12 3.67
C THR A 296 0.14 18.52 4.27
N ASP A 297 1.24 19.25 4.13
CA ASP A 297 1.24 20.70 4.17
C ASP A 297 0.02 21.11 3.34
N LYS A 298 -0.88 21.90 3.93
CA LYS A 298 -2.07 22.40 3.22
C LYS A 298 -1.67 23.18 1.96
N ASN A 299 -0.40 23.59 1.87
CA ASN A 299 0.18 24.26 0.71
C ASN A 299 0.71 23.29 -0.36
N ASP A 300 0.88 21.99 -0.08
CA ASP A 300 1.24 21.01 -1.12
C ASP A 300 -0.01 20.54 -1.89
N THR A 301 -0.31 21.31 -2.95
CA THR A 301 -1.42 21.04 -3.88
C THR A 301 -1.32 19.69 -4.60
N LYS A 302 -0.17 19.02 -4.55
CA LYS A 302 0.08 17.73 -5.22
C LYS A 302 -0.60 16.55 -4.54
N PHE A 303 -0.65 16.57 -3.21
CA PHE A 303 -1.27 15.53 -2.38
C PHE A 303 -2.56 15.99 -1.70
N THR A 304 -3.05 17.16 -2.09
CA THR A 304 -4.37 17.64 -1.68
C THR A 304 -5.42 17.14 -2.66
N PHE A 305 -6.33 16.30 -2.15
CA PHE A 305 -7.45 15.72 -2.90
C PHE A 305 -8.77 16.19 -2.30
N ARG A 306 -9.76 16.45 -3.16
CA ARG A 306 -11.11 16.77 -2.70
C ARG A 306 -11.69 15.65 -1.85
N GLN A 307 -12.18 15.98 -0.66
CA GLN A 307 -12.92 15.05 0.20
C GLN A 307 -14.41 15.06 -0.13
N ASN A 308 -15.05 13.92 0.09
CA ASN A 308 -16.49 13.73 0.01
C ASN A 308 -17.11 13.94 1.40
N PRO A 309 -17.81 15.07 1.66
CA PRO A 309 -18.41 15.34 2.96
C PRO A 309 -19.56 14.38 3.30
N ASN A 310 -20.14 13.70 2.30
CA ASN A 310 -21.23 12.75 2.48
C ASN A 310 -20.74 11.31 2.67
N TRP A 311 -19.42 11.09 2.68
CA TRP A 311 -18.86 9.78 2.96
C TRP A 311 -19.22 9.32 4.38
N ARG A 312 -19.50 8.02 4.52
CA ARG A 312 -19.85 7.40 5.79
C ARG A 312 -19.09 6.10 5.98
N ASN A 313 -18.71 5.85 7.23
CA ASN A 313 -18.14 4.58 7.64
C ASN A 313 -19.05 3.41 7.28
N SER A 314 -18.45 2.31 6.84
CA SER A 314 -19.15 1.04 6.66
C SER A 314 -19.83 0.57 7.96
N THR A 315 -21.07 0.13 7.85
CA THR A 315 -21.80 -0.55 8.94
C THR A 315 -21.62 -2.07 8.92
N CYS A 316 -20.82 -2.60 7.98
CA CYS A 316 -20.56 -4.03 7.86
C CYS A 316 -19.61 -4.50 8.98
N PRO A 317 -19.98 -5.51 9.80
CA PRO A 317 -19.15 -5.94 10.95
C PRO A 317 -17.73 -6.38 10.59
N ARG A 318 -17.56 -6.92 9.38
CA ARG A 318 -16.28 -7.33 8.81
C ARG A 318 -16.14 -6.71 7.41
N SER A 319 -15.76 -5.44 7.38
CA SER A 319 -15.51 -4.70 6.14
C SER A 319 -14.05 -4.74 5.72
N LEU A 320 -13.80 -4.67 4.42
CA LEU A 320 -12.48 -4.40 3.85
C LEU A 320 -11.93 -3.07 4.35
N GLN A 321 -12.80 -2.07 4.57
CA GLN A 321 -12.36 -0.75 5.05
C GLN A 321 -11.68 -0.88 6.42
N ARG A 322 -12.29 -1.62 7.35
CA ARG A 322 -11.69 -1.88 8.66
C ARG A 322 -10.35 -2.59 8.53
N LYS A 323 -10.24 -3.58 7.65
CA LYS A 323 -8.96 -4.29 7.41
C LYS A 323 -7.91 -3.35 6.82
N ALA A 324 -8.28 -2.54 5.84
CA ALA A 324 -7.39 -1.56 5.22
C ALA A 324 -6.90 -0.52 6.23
N PHE A 325 -7.75 0.00 7.12
CA PHE A 325 -7.33 0.93 8.17
C PHE A 325 -6.39 0.30 9.21
N LEU A 326 -6.52 -1.00 9.48
CA LEU A 326 -5.65 -1.73 10.41
C LEU A 326 -4.35 -2.22 9.78
N SER A 327 -4.22 -2.12 8.45
CA SER A 327 -3.01 -2.50 7.72
C SER A 327 -1.88 -1.51 7.98
N GLU A 328 -0.68 -2.01 8.27
CA GLU A 328 0.52 -1.18 8.34
C GLU A 328 0.89 -0.61 6.95
N GLU A 329 0.69 -1.37 5.88
CA GLU A 329 1.00 -0.96 4.50
C GLU A 329 -0.05 0.01 3.95
N PHE A 330 -1.34 -0.33 4.10
CA PHE A 330 -2.43 0.37 3.43
C PHE A 330 -3.15 1.40 4.31
N GLY A 331 -3.17 1.23 5.64
CA GLY A 331 -3.87 2.14 6.56
C GLY A 331 -3.43 3.61 6.42
N PRO A 332 -2.12 3.89 6.34
CA PRO A 332 -1.64 5.26 6.16
C PRO A 332 -2.10 5.94 4.88
N ILE A 333 -2.40 5.17 3.83
CA ILE A 333 -2.77 5.69 2.51
C ILE A 333 -4.24 5.51 2.14
N PHE A 334 -4.99 4.70 2.89
CA PHE A 334 -6.41 4.43 2.62
C PHE A 334 -7.27 5.63 3.04
N ARG A 335 -7.79 6.34 2.03
CA ARG A 335 -8.69 7.50 2.13
C ARG A 335 -9.97 7.26 1.33
N PRO A 336 -10.90 6.44 1.85
CA PRO A 336 -12.17 6.14 1.17
C PRO A 336 -13.11 7.34 1.10
N ASP A 337 -12.82 8.40 1.85
CA ASP A 337 -13.46 9.72 1.84
C ASP A 337 -13.01 10.60 0.67
N THR A 338 -12.06 10.17 -0.17
CA THR A 338 -11.67 10.94 -1.36
C THR A 338 -12.81 10.96 -2.39
N GLN A 339 -13.15 12.15 -2.91
CA GLN A 339 -14.26 12.35 -3.85
C GLN A 339 -14.00 11.65 -5.19
N MET A 340 -14.65 10.50 -5.41
CA MET A 340 -14.42 9.64 -6.58
C MET A 340 -14.97 10.20 -7.89
N VAL A 341 -16.15 10.82 -7.85
CA VAL A 341 -16.87 11.30 -9.03
C VAL A 341 -16.97 12.82 -9.03
N ILE A 342 -16.86 13.44 -10.20
CA ILE A 342 -17.08 14.86 -10.41
C ILE A 342 -18.48 15.10 -11.00
N ASN A 343 -19.09 16.21 -10.61
CA ASN A 343 -20.39 16.62 -11.11
C ASN A 343 -20.55 18.15 -11.10
N SER A 344 -21.67 18.64 -11.64
CA SER A 344 -21.96 20.08 -11.77
C SER A 344 -21.99 20.85 -10.44
N LYS A 345 -22.38 20.22 -9.32
CA LYS A 345 -22.40 20.87 -7.99
C LYS A 345 -20.99 21.02 -7.39
N LEU A 346 -20.06 20.17 -7.81
CA LEU A 346 -18.68 20.16 -7.32
C LEU A 346 -17.73 20.99 -8.19
N PHE A 347 -18.16 21.40 -9.38
CA PHE A 347 -17.30 22.06 -10.36
C PHE A 347 -17.65 23.54 -10.52
N ASN A 348 -16.73 24.41 -10.09
CA ASN A 348 -16.82 25.86 -10.22
C ASN A 348 -15.50 26.43 -10.80
N VAL A 349 -15.43 27.75 -10.95
CA VAL A 349 -14.26 28.43 -11.53
C VAL A 349 -12.99 28.15 -10.72
N ASP A 350 -13.08 28.17 -9.40
CA ASP A 350 -11.92 27.93 -8.51
C ASP A 350 -11.42 26.49 -8.64
N GLU A 351 -12.33 25.51 -8.66
CA GLU A 351 -12.00 24.10 -8.84
C GLU A 351 -11.38 23.83 -10.22
N TYR A 352 -11.89 24.48 -11.27
CA TYR A 352 -11.27 24.42 -12.59
C TYR A 352 -9.84 24.93 -12.57
N TRP A 353 -9.59 26.14 -12.03
CA TRP A 353 -8.24 26.71 -11.97
C TRP A 353 -7.31 25.93 -11.05
N ARG A 354 -7.82 25.32 -9.98
CA ARG A 354 -7.07 24.40 -9.11
C ARG A 354 -6.61 23.15 -9.86
N MET A 355 -7.46 22.62 -10.75
CA MET A 355 -7.14 21.44 -11.56
C MET A 355 -6.44 21.76 -12.89
N LYS A 356 -6.45 23.03 -13.32
CA LYS A 356 -5.90 23.47 -14.60
C LYS A 356 -4.41 23.16 -14.80
N PRO A 357 -3.53 23.23 -13.80
CA PRO A 357 -2.10 22.92 -13.98
C PRO A 357 -1.82 21.45 -14.34
N TRP A 358 -2.69 20.53 -13.95
CA TRP A 358 -2.47 19.08 -14.07
C TRP A 358 -2.89 18.54 -15.42
N ALA A 359 -2.07 17.70 -16.04
CA ALA A 359 -2.41 17.06 -17.31
C ALA A 359 -3.56 16.06 -17.18
N THR A 360 -4.34 15.82 -18.23
CA THR A 360 -5.33 14.72 -18.21
C THR A 360 -4.62 13.36 -18.00
N PRO A 361 -5.16 12.41 -17.22
CA PRO A 361 -6.48 12.41 -16.55
C PRO A 361 -6.50 13.09 -15.16
N PHE A 362 -5.43 13.77 -14.77
CA PHE A 362 -5.20 14.36 -13.45
C PHE A 362 -5.73 15.80 -13.29
N GLY A 363 -6.06 16.46 -14.40
CA GLY A 363 -6.73 17.76 -14.45
C GLY A 363 -7.01 18.21 -15.89
N TYR A 364 -6.91 19.52 -16.17
CA TYR A 364 -7.35 20.13 -17.44
C TYR A 364 -6.23 20.80 -18.25
N ASN A 365 -4.96 20.53 -17.93
CA ASN A 365 -3.83 20.94 -18.75
C ASN A 365 -3.76 20.04 -19.99
N TYR A 366 -4.03 20.60 -21.17
CA TYR A 366 -4.00 19.86 -22.42
C TYR A 366 -3.56 20.79 -23.55
N LYS A 367 -2.84 20.26 -24.54
CA LYS A 367 -2.28 21.04 -25.65
C LYS A 367 -3.32 21.90 -26.36
N ASP A 368 -4.48 21.31 -26.66
CA ASP A 368 -5.59 21.98 -27.37
C ASP A 368 -6.50 22.81 -26.45
N ASN A 369 -6.03 23.08 -25.22
CA ASN A 369 -6.70 23.82 -24.14
C ASN A 369 -8.13 23.33 -23.83
N ILE A 370 -8.34 22.65 -22.70
CA ILE A 370 -9.69 22.34 -22.19
C ILE A 370 -10.20 23.56 -21.40
N THR A 371 -11.28 24.22 -21.81
CA THR A 371 -11.81 25.42 -21.15
C THR A 371 -12.76 25.09 -19.98
N TYR A 372 -13.03 26.09 -19.13
CA TYR A 372 -14.00 25.97 -18.04
C TYR A 372 -15.40 25.65 -18.58
N GLU A 373 -15.84 26.39 -19.60
CA GLU A 373 -17.17 26.25 -20.21
C GLU A 373 -17.34 24.87 -20.83
N GLU A 374 -16.34 24.35 -21.54
CA GLU A 374 -16.38 23.00 -22.13
C GLU A 374 -16.66 21.93 -21.08
N VAL A 375 -15.99 21.99 -19.92
CA VAL A 375 -16.17 21.02 -18.83
C VAL A 375 -17.49 21.26 -18.10
N ARG A 376 -17.79 22.51 -17.74
CA ARG A 376 -19.01 22.91 -17.01
C ARG A 376 -20.26 22.47 -17.77
N ASP A 377 -20.32 22.77 -19.07
CA ASP A 377 -21.48 22.51 -19.91
C ASP A 377 -21.71 21.01 -20.07
N VAL A 378 -20.63 20.22 -20.22
CA VAL A 378 -20.73 18.76 -20.23
C VAL A 378 -21.21 18.22 -18.89
N LEU A 379 -20.63 18.66 -17.76
CA LEU A 379 -21.04 18.18 -16.43
C LEU A 379 -22.50 18.52 -16.09
N ASN A 380 -23.02 19.65 -16.59
CA ASN A 380 -24.42 20.04 -16.42
C ASN A 380 -25.42 19.11 -17.14
N MET A 381 -24.95 18.28 -18.08
CA MET A 381 -25.79 17.33 -18.81
C MET A 381 -25.95 15.97 -18.09
N PHE A 382 -25.25 15.75 -16.97
CA PHE A 382 -25.25 14.50 -16.22
C PHE A 382 -25.76 14.69 -14.78
N PRO A 383 -26.18 13.61 -14.10
CA PRO A 383 -26.64 13.69 -12.72
C PRO A 383 -25.60 14.27 -11.76
N ALA A 384 -26.07 15.05 -10.79
CA ALA A 384 -25.25 15.61 -9.73
C ALA A 384 -25.02 14.66 -8.55
N ASP A 385 -24.92 13.36 -8.82
CA ASP A 385 -24.67 12.33 -7.81
C ASP A 385 -23.20 12.36 -7.36
N ASP A 386 -22.97 12.09 -6.08
CA ASP A 386 -21.66 12.06 -5.44
C ASP A 386 -21.13 10.64 -5.17
N THR A 387 -21.90 9.63 -5.62
CA THR A 387 -21.62 8.20 -5.43
C THR A 387 -21.82 7.43 -6.74
N ILE A 388 -21.10 6.31 -6.85
CA ILE A 388 -21.29 5.34 -7.93
C ILE A 388 -22.45 4.38 -7.65
N PHE A 389 -22.96 4.31 -6.42
CA PHE A 389 -24.10 3.46 -6.09
C PHE A 389 -25.42 4.22 -6.21
N ASN A 390 -26.31 3.72 -7.07
CA ASN A 390 -27.68 4.19 -7.11
C ASN A 390 -28.58 3.27 -6.27
N PHE A 391 -28.95 3.72 -5.05
CA PHE A 391 -29.85 2.96 -4.18
C PHE A 391 -31.34 3.16 -4.52
N LYS A 392 -31.70 4.06 -5.45
CA LYS A 392 -33.10 4.29 -5.91
C LYS A 392 -34.13 4.41 -4.78
N GLY A 393 -33.79 5.18 -3.74
CA GLY A 393 -34.67 5.38 -2.57
C GLY A 393 -34.69 4.21 -1.58
N ARG A 394 -33.91 3.15 -1.81
CA ARG A 394 -33.67 2.08 -0.83
C ARG A 394 -32.54 2.47 0.12
N SER A 395 -32.53 1.88 1.31
CA SER A 395 -31.39 2.01 2.22
C SER A 395 -30.18 1.25 1.69
N ARG A 396 -28.98 1.76 2.01
CA ARG A 396 -27.72 1.06 1.77
C ARG A 396 -27.77 -0.30 2.50
N PRO A 397 -27.43 -1.42 1.84
CA PRO A 397 -27.28 -2.71 2.52
C PRO A 397 -26.26 -2.61 3.67
N GLN A 398 -26.41 -3.46 4.69
CA GLN A 398 -25.46 -3.53 5.80
C GLN A 398 -24.04 -3.87 5.30
N CYS A 399 -23.93 -4.82 4.37
CA CYS A 399 -22.68 -5.18 3.72
C CYS A 399 -22.85 -5.15 2.19
N ILE A 400 -22.07 -4.32 1.53
CA ILE A 400 -21.94 -4.26 0.07
C ILE A 400 -20.86 -5.25 -0.38
N THR A 401 -21.28 -6.29 -1.08
CA THR A 401 -20.36 -7.26 -1.70
C THR A 401 -20.17 -6.97 -3.18
N CYS A 402 -18.91 -6.91 -3.61
CA CYS A 402 -18.55 -6.56 -4.98
C CYS A 402 -17.64 -7.61 -5.62
N ALA A 403 -17.95 -7.97 -6.87
CA ALA A 403 -17.04 -8.70 -7.75
C ALA A 403 -16.51 -7.75 -8.83
N VAL A 404 -15.20 -7.78 -9.06
CA VAL A 404 -14.53 -7.06 -10.15
C VAL A 404 -14.02 -8.08 -11.17
N ILE A 405 -14.47 -7.95 -12.42
CA ILE A 405 -14.19 -8.92 -13.48
C ILE A 405 -13.35 -8.23 -14.55
N GLY A 406 -12.06 -8.54 -14.54
CA GLY A 406 -11.15 -8.25 -15.65
C GLY A 406 -11.37 -9.19 -16.83
N ASN A 407 -10.65 -8.94 -17.94
CA ASN A 407 -10.84 -9.69 -19.17
C ASN A 407 -9.81 -10.82 -19.37
N GLY A 408 -8.96 -11.11 -18.38
CA GLY A 408 -7.85 -12.05 -18.51
C GLY A 408 -8.28 -13.47 -18.87
N GLY A 409 -7.50 -14.16 -19.71
CA GLY A 409 -7.82 -15.50 -20.20
C GLY A 409 -7.90 -16.60 -19.14
N MET A 410 -7.45 -16.35 -17.92
CA MET A 410 -7.61 -17.26 -16.79
C MET A 410 -9.07 -17.53 -16.41
N LEU A 411 -10.03 -16.75 -16.93
CA LEU A 411 -11.45 -17.01 -16.67
C LEU A 411 -12.03 -18.09 -17.58
N ASN A 412 -11.42 -18.37 -18.74
CA ASN A 412 -11.95 -19.36 -19.68
C ASN A 412 -11.93 -20.78 -19.10
N GLY A 413 -13.08 -21.42 -18.93
CA GLY A 413 -13.25 -22.71 -18.25
C GLY A 413 -13.05 -22.66 -16.73
N SER A 414 -13.18 -21.49 -16.10
CA SER A 414 -13.01 -21.31 -14.65
C SER A 414 -14.27 -21.66 -13.85
N LYS A 415 -15.44 -21.64 -14.49
CA LYS A 415 -16.74 -21.92 -13.88
C LYS A 415 -17.09 -21.01 -12.69
N ASN A 416 -16.50 -19.81 -12.61
CA ASN A 416 -16.74 -18.86 -11.53
C ASN A 416 -18.06 -18.10 -11.66
N GLY A 417 -18.80 -18.26 -12.75
CA GLY A 417 -19.92 -17.39 -13.10
C GLY A 417 -21.03 -17.35 -12.07
N GLU A 418 -21.36 -18.49 -11.47
CA GLU A 418 -22.37 -18.55 -10.41
C GLU A 418 -21.92 -17.78 -9.15
N GLU A 419 -20.67 -17.94 -8.72
CA GLU A 419 -20.12 -17.21 -7.57
C GLU A 419 -20.06 -15.70 -7.83
N ILE A 420 -19.63 -15.30 -9.03
CA ILE A 420 -19.62 -13.90 -9.46
C ILE A 420 -21.03 -13.32 -9.34
N ASP A 421 -22.03 -13.99 -9.89
CA ASP A 421 -23.41 -13.54 -9.93
C ASP A 421 -24.10 -13.55 -8.54
N ARG A 422 -23.49 -14.12 -7.49
CA ARG A 422 -23.98 -14.00 -6.09
C ARG A 422 -23.64 -12.66 -5.43
N HIS A 423 -22.70 -11.88 -5.96
CA HIS A 423 -22.34 -10.59 -5.40
C HIS A 423 -23.46 -9.56 -5.59
N ASN A 424 -23.54 -8.56 -4.69
CA ASN A 424 -24.54 -7.50 -4.84
C ASN A 424 -24.27 -6.66 -6.09
N TYR A 425 -23.00 -6.29 -6.27
CA TYR A 425 -22.54 -5.47 -7.39
C TYR A 425 -21.40 -6.15 -8.14
N ILE A 426 -21.48 -6.05 -9.46
CA ILE A 426 -20.57 -6.67 -10.42
C ILE A 426 -20.04 -5.58 -11.34
N PHE A 427 -18.73 -5.40 -11.30
CA PHE A 427 -17.96 -4.41 -12.04
C PHE A 427 -17.27 -5.08 -13.23
N ARG A 428 -17.47 -4.53 -14.43
CA ARG A 428 -16.83 -4.98 -15.67
C ARG A 428 -16.16 -3.83 -16.41
N VAL A 429 -15.27 -4.15 -17.36
CA VAL A 429 -14.42 -3.17 -18.02
C VAL A 429 -14.16 -3.52 -19.49
N ASN A 430 -14.00 -2.50 -20.34
CA ASN A 430 -13.62 -2.65 -21.76
C ASN A 430 -14.52 -3.68 -22.50
N HIS A 431 -13.97 -4.52 -23.40
CA HIS A 431 -14.71 -5.63 -24.04
C HIS A 431 -15.06 -6.74 -23.03
N ALA A 432 -16.18 -6.56 -22.33
CA ALA A 432 -16.65 -7.47 -21.30
C ALA A 432 -17.73 -8.45 -21.83
N LEU A 433 -17.32 -9.37 -22.72
CA LEU A 433 -18.21 -10.36 -23.33
C LEU A 433 -18.76 -11.36 -22.30
N THR A 434 -20.05 -11.26 -21.97
CA THR A 434 -20.73 -12.25 -21.12
C THR A 434 -21.40 -13.35 -21.94
N LYS A 435 -21.95 -13.02 -23.11
CA LYS A 435 -22.71 -13.94 -23.96
C LYS A 435 -21.84 -15.11 -24.45
N GLY A 436 -22.23 -16.33 -24.09
CA GLY A 436 -21.49 -17.55 -24.38
C GLY A 436 -20.33 -17.86 -23.42
N PHE A 437 -20.15 -17.05 -22.37
CA PHE A 437 -19.13 -17.21 -21.34
C PHE A 437 -19.74 -17.15 -19.92
N GLU A 438 -21.06 -17.22 -19.78
CA GLU A 438 -21.79 -16.98 -18.54
C GLU A 438 -21.39 -17.96 -17.42
N GLU A 439 -21.08 -19.22 -17.77
CA GLU A 439 -20.58 -20.21 -16.81
C GLU A 439 -19.27 -19.76 -16.15
N ASP A 440 -18.43 -19.04 -16.88
CA ASP A 440 -17.11 -18.61 -16.43
C ASP A 440 -17.11 -17.23 -15.79
N VAL A 441 -17.81 -16.28 -16.40
CA VAL A 441 -17.72 -14.86 -16.04
C VAL A 441 -19.00 -14.29 -15.48
N GLY A 442 -20.07 -15.08 -15.38
CA GLY A 442 -21.39 -14.64 -14.96
C GLY A 442 -22.13 -13.85 -16.03
N SER A 443 -23.41 -13.61 -15.78
CA SER A 443 -24.33 -12.95 -16.71
C SER A 443 -24.63 -11.50 -16.32
N ARG A 444 -24.50 -11.16 -15.02
CA ARG A 444 -24.92 -9.86 -14.49
C ARG A 444 -23.83 -8.80 -14.68
N THR A 445 -24.26 -7.55 -14.87
CA THR A 445 -23.39 -6.37 -14.83
C THR A 445 -24.13 -5.22 -14.14
N THR A 446 -23.53 -4.63 -13.11
CA THR A 446 -24.15 -3.50 -12.39
C THR A 446 -23.36 -2.21 -12.56
N HIS A 447 -22.05 -2.33 -12.77
CA HIS A 447 -21.15 -1.21 -12.96
C HIS A 447 -20.24 -1.52 -14.14
N TYR A 448 -20.09 -0.56 -15.05
CA TYR A 448 -19.24 -0.71 -16.21
C TYR A 448 -18.29 0.48 -16.33
N VAL A 449 -16.99 0.21 -16.23
CA VAL A 449 -15.94 1.22 -16.28
C VAL A 449 -15.37 1.27 -17.69
N PHE A 450 -15.33 2.46 -18.29
CA PHE A 450 -14.90 2.59 -19.68
C PHE A 450 -14.39 3.99 -20.02
N TYR A 451 -13.77 4.06 -21.19
CA TYR A 451 -13.46 5.29 -21.92
C TYR A 451 -13.79 5.06 -23.40
N ASP A 452 -14.01 6.12 -24.17
CA ASP A 452 -14.43 6.08 -25.58
C ASP A 452 -13.72 5.01 -26.43
N ARG A 453 -12.38 4.97 -26.39
CA ARG A 453 -11.53 4.10 -27.21
C ARG A 453 -11.54 2.65 -26.74
N SER A 454 -11.91 2.36 -25.49
CA SER A 454 -12.09 0.97 -25.03
C SER A 454 -13.29 0.27 -25.68
N LEU A 455 -14.16 1.05 -26.35
CA LEU A 455 -15.32 0.56 -27.06
C LEU A 455 -15.10 0.40 -28.57
N VAL A 456 -13.88 0.69 -29.06
CA VAL A 456 -13.57 0.52 -30.48
C VAL A 456 -13.68 -0.96 -30.86
N GLY A 457 -14.52 -1.25 -31.85
CA GLY A 457 -14.74 -2.61 -32.34
C GLY A 457 -15.69 -3.47 -31.48
N VAL A 458 -16.34 -2.92 -30.44
CA VAL A 458 -17.45 -3.64 -29.77
C VAL A 458 -18.64 -3.67 -30.73
N LYS A 459 -19.29 -4.83 -30.87
CA LYS A 459 -20.57 -4.91 -31.58
C LYS A 459 -21.70 -4.41 -30.68
N ALA A 460 -22.78 -3.89 -31.27
CA ALA A 460 -23.90 -3.38 -30.49
C ALA A 460 -24.47 -4.41 -29.50
N ASP A 461 -24.57 -5.68 -29.93
CA ASP A 461 -25.08 -6.78 -29.11
C ASP A 461 -24.15 -7.21 -27.97
N ASP A 462 -22.88 -6.80 -28.03
CA ASP A 462 -21.83 -7.15 -27.06
C ASP A 462 -21.66 -6.06 -25.98
N TYR A 463 -22.41 -4.96 -26.08
CA TYR A 463 -22.39 -3.89 -25.10
C TYR A 463 -22.97 -4.37 -23.75
N PRO A 464 -22.32 -4.06 -22.62
CA PRO A 464 -22.84 -4.40 -21.31
C PRO A 464 -24.02 -3.49 -20.99
N ILE A 465 -25.23 -4.00 -21.18
CA ILE A 465 -26.48 -3.30 -20.92
C ILE A 465 -27.24 -4.12 -19.87
N SER A 466 -27.69 -3.45 -18.82
CA SER A 466 -28.51 -4.07 -17.78
C SER A 466 -29.44 -3.03 -17.18
N LYS A 467 -30.57 -3.48 -16.63
CA LYS A 467 -31.46 -2.62 -15.85
C LYS A 467 -30.67 -2.08 -14.66
N ASP A 468 -30.69 -0.76 -14.49
CA ASP A 468 -30.05 -0.04 -13.38
C ASP A 468 -28.51 -0.09 -13.36
N ILE A 469 -27.89 -0.38 -14.51
CA ILE A 469 -26.44 -0.31 -14.67
C ILE A 469 -25.92 1.13 -14.43
N THR A 470 -24.80 1.26 -13.74
CA THR A 470 -24.06 2.51 -13.60
C THR A 470 -22.83 2.48 -14.50
N TYR A 471 -22.72 3.49 -15.37
CA TYR A 471 -21.63 3.65 -16.31
C TYR A 471 -20.60 4.63 -15.72
N ILE A 472 -19.39 4.15 -15.45
CA ILE A 472 -18.31 4.96 -14.88
C ILE A 472 -17.35 5.35 -16.00
N PHE A 473 -17.38 6.61 -16.39
CA PHE A 473 -16.55 7.14 -17.48
C PHE A 473 -15.24 7.73 -16.96
N VAL A 474 -14.14 7.43 -17.64
CA VAL A 474 -12.78 7.88 -17.29
C VAL A 474 -12.26 8.88 -18.33
N PRO A 475 -12.33 10.20 -18.09
CA PRO A 475 -11.77 11.20 -18.99
C PRO A 475 -10.24 11.15 -19.00
N CYS A 476 -9.64 10.99 -20.18
CA CYS A 476 -8.20 10.91 -20.39
C CYS A 476 -7.67 11.94 -21.40
N ARG A 477 -8.53 12.56 -22.20
CA ARG A 477 -8.20 13.52 -23.28
C ARG A 477 -9.30 14.57 -23.46
N LYS A 478 -8.99 15.67 -24.17
CA LYS A 478 -9.98 16.68 -24.56
C LYS A 478 -11.16 16.09 -25.34
N ALA A 479 -10.91 15.20 -26.30
CA ALA A 479 -11.96 14.56 -27.11
C ALA A 479 -13.00 13.77 -26.28
N ASP A 480 -12.65 13.36 -25.06
CA ASP A 480 -13.54 12.60 -24.20
C ASP A 480 -14.72 13.46 -23.70
N PHE A 481 -14.57 14.79 -23.63
CA PHE A 481 -15.66 15.73 -23.32
C PHE A 481 -16.66 15.85 -24.47
N SER A 482 -16.18 15.86 -25.72
CA SER A 482 -17.04 15.79 -26.90
C SER A 482 -17.77 14.43 -26.97
N TYR A 483 -17.10 13.35 -26.60
CA TYR A 483 -17.74 12.03 -26.50
C TYR A 483 -18.83 11.99 -25.42
N LEU A 484 -18.57 12.54 -24.23
CA LEU A 484 -19.59 12.69 -23.18
C LEU A 484 -20.78 13.52 -23.66
N LYS A 485 -20.55 14.64 -24.35
CA LYS A 485 -21.63 15.43 -24.97
C LYS A 485 -22.46 14.58 -25.95
N SER A 486 -21.82 13.73 -26.74
CA SER A 486 -22.56 12.82 -27.63
C SER A 486 -23.40 11.76 -26.91
N ILE A 487 -22.99 11.33 -25.70
CA ILE A 487 -23.81 10.48 -24.83
C ILE A 487 -25.03 11.27 -24.33
N ALA A 488 -24.81 12.47 -23.79
CA ALA A 488 -25.88 13.34 -23.28
C ALA A 488 -26.96 13.62 -24.34
N GLU A 489 -26.53 13.89 -25.57
CA GLU A 489 -27.42 14.12 -26.72
C GLU A 489 -28.00 12.84 -27.33
N ARG A 490 -27.67 11.66 -26.78
CA ARG A 490 -28.08 10.33 -27.28
C ARG A 490 -27.70 10.08 -28.74
N LYS A 491 -26.57 10.65 -29.19
CA LYS A 491 -26.02 10.50 -30.55
C LYS A 491 -24.88 9.48 -30.62
N ASN A 492 -24.40 8.99 -29.49
CA ASN A 492 -23.29 8.04 -29.45
C ASN A 492 -23.75 6.61 -29.82
N LYS A 493 -22.84 5.82 -30.41
CA LYS A 493 -23.13 4.44 -30.83
C LYS A 493 -23.49 3.48 -29.68
N PHE A 494 -23.00 3.75 -28.47
CA PHE A 494 -23.26 2.92 -27.29
C PHE A 494 -24.61 3.26 -26.63
N ALA A 495 -25.31 4.31 -27.10
CA ALA A 495 -26.69 4.67 -26.72
C ALA A 495 -26.97 4.61 -25.21
N VAL A 496 -26.00 5.04 -24.41
CA VAL A 496 -26.06 4.97 -22.95
C VAL A 496 -27.04 6.02 -22.41
N PRO A 497 -27.94 5.67 -21.47
CA PRO A 497 -28.78 6.65 -20.80
C PRO A 497 -27.90 7.62 -19.96
N PRO A 498 -27.93 8.95 -20.23
CA PRO A 498 -27.11 9.93 -19.50
C PRO A 498 -27.31 9.89 -17.98
N GLU A 499 -28.53 9.60 -17.52
CA GLU A 499 -28.89 9.46 -16.10
C GLU A 499 -28.11 8.36 -15.35
N ASN A 500 -27.52 7.42 -16.09
CA ASN A 500 -26.76 6.31 -15.54
C ASN A 500 -25.23 6.54 -15.57
N VAL A 501 -24.77 7.69 -16.09
CA VAL A 501 -23.34 7.98 -16.23
C VAL A 501 -22.81 8.70 -15.01
N ARG A 502 -21.64 8.28 -14.52
CA ARG A 502 -20.82 8.94 -13.50
C ARG A 502 -19.44 9.21 -14.09
N ILE A 503 -18.87 10.37 -13.80
CA ILE A 503 -17.60 10.81 -14.40
C ILE A 503 -16.54 10.82 -13.30
N ILE A 504 -15.40 10.17 -13.53
CA ILE A 504 -14.31 10.12 -12.55
C ILE A 504 -13.72 11.51 -12.30
N HIS A 505 -13.52 11.83 -11.03
CA HIS A 505 -12.89 13.06 -10.58
C HIS A 505 -11.37 13.03 -10.81
N PRO A 506 -10.75 14.08 -11.37
CA PRO A 506 -9.30 14.13 -11.59
C PRO A 506 -8.46 13.97 -10.31
N ASP A 507 -8.85 14.60 -9.19
CA ASP A 507 -8.21 14.36 -7.88
C ASP A 507 -8.21 12.89 -7.44
N TRP A 508 -9.32 12.17 -7.64
CA TRP A 508 -9.35 10.74 -7.28
C TRP A 508 -8.42 9.94 -8.19
N MET A 509 -8.32 10.29 -9.48
CA MET A 509 -7.32 9.70 -10.37
C MET A 509 -5.88 9.99 -9.91
N ARG A 510 -5.59 11.22 -9.47
CA ARG A 510 -4.28 11.58 -8.87
C ARG A 510 -4.00 10.78 -7.62
N TYR A 511 -4.99 10.65 -6.73
CA TYR A 511 -4.89 9.83 -5.53
C TYR A 511 -4.53 8.39 -5.87
N ILE A 512 -5.27 7.74 -6.78
CA ILE A 512 -4.94 6.37 -7.18
C ILE A 512 -3.54 6.27 -7.82
N HIS A 513 -3.16 7.22 -8.67
CA HIS A 513 -1.88 7.14 -9.37
C HIS A 513 -0.68 7.46 -8.48
N TYR A 514 -0.68 8.60 -7.80
CA TYR A 514 0.45 9.09 -7.00
C TYR A 514 0.60 8.37 -5.65
N VAL A 515 -0.50 7.85 -5.09
CA VAL A 515 -0.51 7.30 -3.74
C VAL A 515 -0.45 5.79 -3.73
N TRP A 516 -1.34 5.16 -4.51
CA TRP A 516 -1.50 3.71 -4.54
C TRP A 516 -0.52 3.04 -5.50
N MET A 517 -0.47 3.51 -6.74
CA MET A 517 0.32 2.84 -7.77
C MET A 517 1.79 3.26 -7.74
N ARG A 518 2.07 4.56 -7.53
CA ARG A 518 3.44 5.14 -7.49
C ARG A 518 4.26 4.76 -8.74
N VAL A 519 3.67 4.99 -9.91
CA VAL A 519 4.21 4.57 -11.20
C VAL A 519 4.53 5.76 -12.09
N LYS A 520 5.56 5.62 -12.93
CA LYS A 520 5.89 6.62 -13.97
C LYS A 520 5.02 6.49 -15.22
N SER A 521 4.25 5.41 -15.34
CA SER A 521 3.36 5.19 -16.48
C SER A 521 2.24 6.23 -16.52
N PHE A 522 1.70 6.50 -17.70
CA PHE A 522 0.68 7.53 -17.92
C PHE A 522 -0.50 7.48 -16.95
N ARG A 523 -1.09 6.30 -16.75
CA ARG A 523 -2.21 6.08 -15.81
C ARG A 523 -2.30 4.59 -15.43
N PRO A 524 -3.07 4.21 -14.40
CA PRO A 524 -3.39 2.79 -14.18
C PRO A 524 -4.23 2.24 -15.35
N THR A 525 -4.22 0.93 -15.56
CA THR A 525 -5.12 0.26 -16.50
C THR A 525 -6.57 0.56 -16.12
N THR A 526 -7.50 0.49 -17.08
CA THR A 526 -8.92 0.66 -16.75
C THR A 526 -9.41 -0.41 -15.78
N GLY A 527 -8.83 -1.61 -15.84
CA GLY A 527 -9.04 -2.67 -14.84
C GLY A 527 -8.55 -2.25 -13.46
N GLY A 528 -7.37 -1.67 -13.35
CA GLY A 528 -6.85 -1.12 -12.09
C GLY A 528 -7.71 0.01 -11.53
N ILE A 529 -8.15 0.94 -12.37
CA ILE A 529 -9.10 2.01 -11.97
C ILE A 529 -10.39 1.40 -11.43
N MET A 530 -10.93 0.38 -12.10
CA MET A 530 -12.12 -0.34 -11.66
C MET A 530 -11.93 -1.04 -10.31
N VAL A 531 -10.79 -1.71 -10.09
CA VAL A 531 -10.48 -2.31 -8.78
C VAL A 531 -10.47 -1.26 -7.69
N MET A 532 -9.80 -0.14 -7.93
CA MET A 532 -9.70 0.93 -6.93
C MET A 532 -11.05 1.59 -6.63
N ALA A 533 -11.92 1.73 -7.64
CA ALA A 533 -13.28 2.22 -7.46
C ALA A 533 -14.09 1.28 -6.54
N ALA A 534 -13.99 -0.03 -6.76
CA ALA A 534 -14.62 -1.02 -5.89
C ALA A 534 -13.98 -1.06 -4.49
N LEU A 535 -12.65 -0.94 -4.38
CA LEU A 535 -11.93 -0.94 -3.11
C LEU A 535 -12.32 0.24 -2.22
N ASN A 536 -12.59 1.42 -2.80
CA ASN A 536 -13.01 2.59 -2.03
C ASN A 536 -14.51 2.62 -1.70
N SER A 537 -15.32 1.76 -2.33
CA SER A 537 -16.79 1.84 -2.24
C SER A 537 -17.45 0.61 -1.57
N CYS A 538 -16.83 -0.57 -1.67
CA CYS A 538 -17.43 -1.84 -1.23
C CYS A 538 -17.02 -2.24 0.20
N ASP A 539 -17.76 -3.17 0.81
CA ASP A 539 -17.44 -3.74 2.12
C ASP A 539 -16.72 -5.09 2.01
N LYS A 540 -16.94 -5.83 0.93
CA LYS A 540 -16.19 -7.03 0.56
C LYS A 540 -15.90 -6.99 -0.93
N LEU A 541 -14.69 -7.38 -1.32
CA LEU A 541 -14.22 -7.27 -2.69
C LEU A 541 -13.54 -8.55 -3.15
N SER A 542 -14.04 -9.10 -4.25
CA SER A 542 -13.52 -10.28 -4.93
C SER A 542 -13.05 -9.90 -6.33
N LEU A 543 -11.84 -10.31 -6.70
CA LEU A 543 -11.18 -9.95 -7.95
C LEU A 543 -11.05 -11.18 -8.85
N TYR A 544 -11.46 -11.06 -10.11
CA TYR A 544 -11.49 -12.13 -11.11
C TYR A 544 -10.86 -11.68 -12.42
N GLY A 545 -10.10 -12.55 -13.08
CA GLY A 545 -9.56 -12.26 -14.43
C GLY A 545 -8.54 -11.13 -14.47
N LEU A 546 -7.88 -10.85 -13.34
CA LEU A 546 -6.81 -9.86 -13.21
C LEU A 546 -5.43 -10.52 -13.15
N GLY A 547 -4.41 -9.79 -13.58
CA GLY A 547 -3.01 -10.12 -13.32
C GLY A 547 -2.26 -10.89 -14.40
N TYR A 548 -2.73 -10.82 -15.65
CA TYR A 548 -2.05 -11.15 -16.90
C TYR A 548 -0.81 -12.05 -16.80
N ASN A 549 -0.94 -13.32 -17.20
CA ASN A 549 0.19 -14.24 -17.32
C ASN A 549 0.21 -14.90 -18.71
N THR A 550 1.25 -15.66 -19.00
CA THR A 550 1.43 -16.36 -20.29
C THR A 550 0.92 -17.81 -20.27
N LYS A 551 0.40 -18.30 -19.14
CA LYS A 551 -0.23 -19.62 -19.05
C LYS A 551 -1.59 -19.64 -19.76
N TYR A 552 -2.28 -18.49 -19.79
CA TYR A 552 -3.55 -18.32 -20.46
C TYR A 552 -3.45 -17.34 -21.63
N SER A 553 -4.44 -17.39 -22.53
CA SER A 553 -4.58 -16.36 -23.57
C SER A 553 -4.76 -14.98 -22.93
N HIS A 554 -4.51 -13.94 -23.70
CA HIS A 554 -4.67 -12.56 -23.27
C HIS A 554 -6.09 -12.33 -22.75
N TYR A 555 -7.11 -12.74 -23.51
CA TYR A 555 -8.51 -12.63 -23.11
C TYR A 555 -9.23 -13.97 -23.00
N TYR A 556 -10.25 -14.06 -22.13
CA TYR A 556 -11.01 -15.31 -21.95
C TYR A 556 -11.84 -15.68 -23.18
N TYR A 557 -12.17 -14.70 -24.02
CA TYR A 557 -12.93 -14.89 -25.25
C TYR A 557 -12.05 -15.08 -26.50
N ASP A 558 -10.72 -15.20 -26.35
CA ASP A 558 -9.85 -15.48 -27.48
C ASP A 558 -10.06 -16.90 -28.01
N LYS A 559 -10.48 -17.01 -29.28
CA LYS A 559 -10.65 -18.31 -29.98
C LYS A 559 -9.34 -19.04 -30.26
N LYS A 560 -8.21 -18.32 -30.26
CA LYS A 560 -6.85 -18.85 -30.45
C LYS A 560 -5.96 -18.17 -29.43
N TYR A 561 -4.99 -18.91 -28.88
CA TYR A 561 -4.06 -18.37 -27.91
C TYR A 561 -3.36 -17.11 -28.43
N LYS A 562 -3.40 -16.05 -27.63
CA LYS A 562 -2.66 -14.82 -27.83
C LYS A 562 -1.89 -14.53 -26.56
N ALA A 563 -0.57 -14.44 -26.64
CA ALA A 563 0.23 -14.04 -25.49
C ALA A 563 -0.11 -12.60 -25.08
N PHE A 564 -0.21 -12.36 -23.77
CA PHE A 564 -0.28 -11.00 -23.23
C PHE A 564 0.98 -10.22 -23.61
N LYS A 565 0.78 -8.97 -24.07
CA LYS A 565 1.87 -8.04 -24.38
C LYS A 565 1.64 -6.75 -23.57
N PRO A 566 2.56 -6.40 -22.64
CA PRO A 566 2.40 -5.19 -21.85
C PRO A 566 2.54 -3.94 -22.73
N VAL A 567 1.62 -2.99 -22.55
CA VAL A 567 1.71 -1.66 -23.17
C VAL A 567 2.57 -0.76 -22.31
N LEU A 568 3.89 -0.82 -22.53
CA LEU A 568 4.87 -0.02 -21.79
C LEU A 568 4.61 1.48 -21.95
N GLY A 569 4.94 2.27 -20.93
CA GLY A 569 4.72 3.72 -20.89
C GLY A 569 3.27 4.15 -20.60
N SER A 570 2.28 3.38 -21.05
CA SER A 570 0.86 3.67 -20.75
C SER A 570 0.47 3.21 -19.34
N HIS A 571 0.83 1.97 -18.97
CA HIS A 571 0.47 1.35 -17.69
C HIS A 571 1.62 0.48 -17.15
N ASP A 572 1.72 0.38 -15.83
CA ASP A 572 2.62 -0.57 -15.15
C ASP A 572 1.84 -1.77 -14.60
N HIS A 573 1.67 -2.78 -15.46
CA HIS A 573 0.95 -4.00 -15.14
C HIS A 573 1.62 -4.81 -14.02
N ARG A 574 2.95 -4.70 -13.85
CA ARG A 574 3.68 -5.43 -12.82
C ARG A 574 3.40 -4.84 -11.44
N LYS A 575 3.39 -3.51 -11.32
CA LYS A 575 3.01 -2.82 -10.08
C LYS A 575 1.56 -3.12 -9.71
N GLU A 576 0.63 -3.12 -10.67
CA GLU A 576 -0.76 -3.53 -10.42
C GLU A 576 -0.86 -4.95 -9.88
N ILE A 577 -0.21 -5.94 -10.51
CA ILE A 577 -0.20 -7.34 -10.05
C ILE A 577 0.31 -7.45 -8.62
N LYS A 578 1.41 -6.76 -8.29
CA LYS A 578 1.97 -6.75 -6.92
C LYS A 578 1.00 -6.14 -5.92
N LEU A 579 0.29 -5.08 -6.29
CA LEU A 579 -0.71 -4.46 -5.43
C LEU A 579 -1.88 -5.41 -5.13
N TRP A 580 -2.40 -6.10 -6.15
CA TRP A 580 -3.46 -7.10 -5.96
C TRP A 580 -2.99 -8.24 -5.05
N ASP A 581 -1.74 -8.68 -5.21
CA ASP A 581 -1.13 -9.70 -4.36
C ASP A 581 -1.04 -9.27 -2.89
N SER A 582 -0.52 -8.07 -2.60
CA SER A 582 -0.44 -7.57 -1.22
C SER A 582 -1.83 -7.39 -0.59
N LEU A 583 -2.81 -6.84 -1.32
CA LEU A 583 -4.19 -6.67 -0.83
C LEU A 583 -4.86 -8.02 -0.49
N ASP A 584 -4.58 -9.06 -1.29
CA ASP A 584 -5.08 -10.42 -1.07
C ASP A 584 -4.38 -11.10 0.11
N ARG A 585 -3.05 -10.96 0.25
CA ARG A 585 -2.27 -11.50 1.39
C ARG A 585 -2.72 -10.95 2.74
N GLU A 586 -3.11 -9.68 2.79
CA GLU A 586 -3.68 -9.07 4.02
C GLU A 586 -5.19 -9.34 4.19
N GLY A 587 -5.80 -10.06 3.24
CA GLY A 587 -7.21 -10.39 3.26
C GLY A 587 -8.15 -9.18 3.13
N ILE A 588 -7.65 -8.05 2.64
CA ILE A 588 -8.46 -6.85 2.33
C ILE A 588 -9.36 -7.16 1.13
N THR A 589 -8.81 -7.87 0.14
CA THR A 589 -9.55 -8.41 -1.00
C THR A 589 -9.41 -9.92 -1.05
N TYR A 590 -10.29 -10.60 -1.79
CA TYR A 590 -10.03 -11.95 -2.30
C TYR A 590 -9.65 -11.84 -3.77
N TRP A 591 -8.52 -12.41 -4.18
CA TRP A 591 -8.10 -12.44 -5.57
C TRP A 591 -8.09 -13.87 -6.12
N TYR A 592 -9.04 -14.17 -7.02
CA TYR A 592 -9.13 -15.46 -7.67
C TYR A 592 -7.90 -15.73 -8.55
N ARG A 593 -7.26 -16.87 -8.28
CA ARG A 593 -6.16 -17.42 -9.05
C ARG A 593 -6.42 -18.91 -9.24
N ARG A 594 -5.99 -19.46 -10.38
CA ARG A 594 -6.00 -20.91 -10.62
C ARG A 594 -4.67 -21.34 -11.25
N ASP A 595 -4.38 -22.62 -11.08
CA ASP A 595 -3.11 -23.32 -11.32
C ASP A 595 -2.04 -23.07 -10.24
N VAL A 596 -2.11 -23.97 -9.26
CA VAL A 596 -1.09 -24.56 -8.36
C VAL A 596 0.35 -24.16 -8.72
N PHE A 597 1.07 -23.59 -7.75
CA PHE A 597 2.44 -23.08 -7.86
C PHE A 597 3.44 -24.08 -8.43
#